data_AF-A0A9N9L102-F1
#
_entry.id   AF-A0A9N9L102-F1
#
_cell.length_a   1.000
_cell.length_b   1.000
_cell.length_c   1.000
_cell.angle_alpha   90.00
_cell.angle_beta   90.00
_cell.angle_gamma   90.00
#
_symmetry.space_group_name_H-M   'P 1'
#
loop_
_entity.id
_entity.type
_entity.pdbx_description
1 polymer ?
#
loop_
_entity_poly.entity_id
_entity_poly.type
_entity_poly.pdbx_seq_one_letter_code
_entity_poly.pdbx_strand_id
1 'polypeptide(L)'
;MSATKLGSQDMLEYDAQYGVLICRKCQYAIQKSAVESHLLRHKIYWEERQKLMSSISQHNVFEPHEVPLPASDSSPIDGLPVLIGFRCSVDGCGSLFASSKRMNHRQKERHAGIPPCSAREVKLQTFFRGTKIKYFEVTEAIHTEMSGIEMQASILGEIETLEEQDLVQQQLLKPSLTDYKTETVSYFYCFNTQTSLTIPCTESHYWQREVVPLALANRWLMCGSLGLSAYHLAVTNNQAMFGGDHTENSSQLFSVFSTRFNEAKICALRKEGSEVEKKAYIAGKQIEYVIS
;
A
#
# COMPACT_ATOMS: atom_id res chain seq x y z
N MET A 1 -4.02 -11.35 -31.18
CA MET A 1 -5.43 -11.20 -31.62
C MET A 1 -5.93 -9.88 -31.05
N SER A 2 -6.77 -9.16 -31.80
CA SER A 2 -7.12 -7.77 -31.45
C SER A 2 -8.07 -7.70 -30.27
N ALA A 3 -7.78 -6.83 -29.31
CA ALA A 3 -8.68 -6.52 -28.22
C ALA A 3 -9.83 -5.62 -28.72
N THR A 4 -11.05 -5.87 -28.25
CA THR A 4 -12.25 -5.14 -28.67
C THR A 4 -12.59 -4.09 -27.63
N LYS A 5 -12.61 -2.82 -28.03
CA LYS A 5 -12.95 -1.70 -27.15
C LYS A 5 -14.47 -1.50 -27.07
N LEU A 6 -14.98 -1.22 -25.88
CA LEU A 6 -16.40 -1.11 -25.56
C LEU A 6 -16.65 0.15 -24.71
N GLY A 7 -17.78 0.82 -24.99
CA GLY A 7 -18.28 1.95 -24.21
C GLY A 7 -17.81 3.33 -24.66
N SER A 8 -18.39 4.38 -24.05
CA SER A 8 -17.98 5.75 -24.32
C SER A 8 -16.53 5.96 -23.92
N GLN A 9 -15.71 6.48 -24.83
CA GLN A 9 -14.27 6.71 -24.65
C GLN A 9 -13.39 5.46 -24.53
N ASP A 10 -13.81 4.30 -25.08
CA ASP A 10 -13.01 3.07 -25.09
C ASP A 10 -12.54 2.65 -23.68
N MET A 11 -13.37 2.88 -22.67
CA MET A 11 -13.02 2.66 -21.27
C MET A 11 -12.86 1.17 -20.94
N LEU A 12 -13.65 0.32 -21.61
CA LEU A 12 -13.63 -1.12 -21.44
C LEU A 12 -12.98 -1.78 -22.65
N GLU A 13 -12.25 -2.85 -22.40
CA GLU A 13 -11.56 -3.60 -23.43
C GLU A 13 -11.71 -5.09 -23.17
N TYR A 14 -12.26 -5.80 -24.15
CA TYR A 14 -12.36 -7.25 -24.11
C TYR A 14 -11.11 -7.87 -24.73
N ASP A 15 -10.39 -8.63 -23.93
CA ASP A 15 -9.28 -9.47 -24.38
C ASP A 15 -9.81 -10.89 -24.63
N ALA A 16 -9.94 -11.23 -25.92
CA ALA A 16 -10.43 -12.52 -26.36
C ALA A 16 -9.46 -13.68 -26.07
N GLN A 17 -8.16 -13.41 -25.91
CA GLN A 17 -7.16 -14.44 -25.63
C GLN A 17 -7.34 -15.01 -24.23
N TYR A 18 -7.69 -14.17 -23.27
CA TYR A 18 -7.87 -14.56 -21.87
C TYR A 18 -9.34 -14.55 -21.43
N GLY A 19 -10.25 -14.11 -22.30
CA GLY A 19 -11.69 -14.03 -22.01
C GLY A 19 -12.00 -13.04 -20.89
N VAL A 20 -11.25 -11.95 -20.78
CA VAL A 20 -11.38 -10.97 -19.69
C VAL A 20 -11.84 -9.61 -20.21
N LEU A 21 -12.58 -8.89 -19.37
CA LEU A 21 -13.01 -7.53 -19.66
C LEU A 21 -12.22 -6.54 -18.79
N ILE A 22 -11.27 -5.82 -19.38
CA ILE A 22 -10.37 -4.89 -18.70
C ILE A 22 -10.98 -3.49 -18.67
N CYS A 23 -10.99 -2.85 -17.51
CA CYS A 23 -11.27 -1.42 -17.40
C CYS A 23 -9.96 -0.64 -17.47
N ARG A 24 -9.77 0.18 -18.50
CA ARG A 24 -8.56 1.00 -18.68
C ARG A 24 -8.41 2.10 -17.63
N LYS A 25 -9.51 2.62 -17.08
CA LYS A 25 -9.47 3.64 -16.01
C LYS A 25 -9.05 3.06 -14.67
N CYS A 26 -9.47 1.83 -14.38
CA CYS A 26 -9.13 1.18 -13.11
C CYS A 26 -7.92 0.24 -13.20
N GLN A 27 -7.50 -0.11 -14.42
CA GLN A 27 -6.39 -0.99 -14.73
C GLN A 27 -6.51 -2.36 -14.04
N TYR A 28 -7.66 -3.01 -14.22
CA TYR A 28 -7.92 -4.38 -13.83
C TYR A 28 -9.09 -4.98 -14.65
N ALA A 29 -9.14 -6.30 -14.73
CA ALA A 29 -10.24 -7.08 -15.28
C ALA A 29 -11.45 -7.12 -14.35
N ILE A 30 -12.62 -6.83 -14.89
CA ILE A 30 -13.90 -6.84 -14.20
C ILE A 30 -14.49 -8.25 -14.28
N GLN A 31 -14.95 -8.77 -13.15
CA GLN A 31 -15.68 -10.04 -13.10
C GLN A 31 -17.05 -9.88 -13.76
N LYS A 32 -17.54 -10.93 -14.40
CA LYS A 32 -18.84 -10.92 -15.09
C LYS A 32 -19.98 -10.49 -14.16
N SER A 33 -20.00 -11.02 -12.93
CA SER A 33 -20.98 -10.63 -11.90
C SER A 33 -20.83 -9.19 -11.38
N ALA A 34 -19.65 -8.57 -11.54
CA ALA A 34 -19.34 -7.24 -11.02
C ALA A 34 -19.40 -6.13 -12.08
N VAL A 35 -19.72 -6.44 -13.34
CA VAL A 35 -19.78 -5.44 -14.42
C VAL A 35 -20.77 -4.33 -14.09
N GLU A 36 -21.97 -4.67 -13.63
CA GLU A 36 -23.03 -3.69 -13.37
C GLU A 36 -22.64 -2.71 -12.25
N SER A 37 -22.14 -3.23 -11.13
CA SER A 37 -21.69 -2.42 -9.98
C SER A 37 -20.44 -1.60 -10.32
N HIS A 38 -19.58 -2.10 -11.20
CA HIS A 38 -18.43 -1.37 -11.72
C HIS A 38 -18.84 -0.19 -12.61
N LEU A 39 -19.78 -0.38 -13.53
CA LEU A 39 -20.32 0.68 -14.39
C LEU A 39 -20.95 1.82 -13.57
N LEU A 40 -21.64 1.48 -12.48
CA LEU A 40 -22.17 2.46 -11.51
C LEU A 40 -21.07 3.35 -10.93
N ARG A 41 -19.92 2.76 -10.55
CA ARG A 41 -18.78 3.50 -9.98
C ARG A 41 -18.19 4.51 -10.97
N HIS A 42 -18.27 4.21 -12.27
CA HIS A 42 -17.87 5.12 -13.33
C HIS A 42 -18.95 6.13 -13.75
N LYS A 43 -20.05 6.22 -13.00
CA LYS A 43 -21.20 7.11 -13.30
C LYS A 43 -21.81 6.84 -14.68
N ILE A 44 -21.78 5.59 -15.13
CA ILE A 44 -22.46 5.17 -16.36
C ILE A 44 -23.89 4.82 -15.97
N TYR A 45 -24.83 5.68 -16.35
CA TYR A 45 -26.25 5.58 -15.99
C TYR A 45 -27.03 4.69 -16.96
N TRP A 46 -28.33 4.54 -16.69
CA TRP A 46 -29.19 3.48 -17.23
C TRP A 46 -29.05 3.20 -18.73
N GLU A 47 -29.24 4.19 -19.60
CA GLU A 47 -29.30 3.95 -21.05
C GLU A 47 -27.98 3.46 -21.64
N GLU A 48 -26.87 4.10 -21.26
CA GLU A 48 -25.53 3.69 -21.68
C GLU A 48 -25.15 2.33 -21.09
N ARG A 49 -25.52 2.10 -19.82
CA ARG A 49 -25.29 0.82 -19.16
C ARG A 49 -25.99 -0.33 -19.87
N GLN A 50 -27.25 -0.16 -20.26
CA GLN A 50 -27.99 -1.20 -20.97
C GLN A 50 -27.32 -1.54 -22.31
N LYS A 51 -26.91 -0.53 -23.09
CA LYS A 51 -26.17 -0.73 -24.35
C LYS A 51 -24.85 -1.48 -24.13
N LEU A 52 -24.11 -1.09 -23.09
CA LEU A 52 -22.86 -1.74 -22.72
C LEU A 52 -23.08 -3.19 -22.29
N MET A 53 -24.06 -3.46 -21.43
CA MET A 53 -24.39 -4.81 -21.00
C MET A 53 -24.82 -5.70 -22.16
N SER A 54 -25.61 -5.17 -23.11
CA SER A 54 -25.99 -5.89 -24.33
C SER A 54 -24.80 -6.16 -25.26
N SER A 55 -23.78 -5.30 -25.27
CA SER A 55 -22.57 -5.51 -26.06
C SER A 55 -21.64 -6.53 -25.38
N ILE A 56 -21.47 -6.41 -24.06
CA ILE A 56 -20.63 -7.31 -23.24
C ILE A 56 -21.19 -8.73 -23.26
N SER A 57 -22.52 -8.91 -23.28
CA SER A 57 -23.14 -10.24 -23.32
C SER A 57 -22.86 -11.03 -24.60
N GLN A 58 -22.42 -10.37 -25.68
CA GLN A 58 -21.97 -11.02 -26.91
C GLN A 58 -20.57 -11.64 -26.77
N HIS A 59 -19.84 -11.28 -25.71
CA HIS A 59 -18.50 -11.78 -25.44
C HIS A 59 -18.50 -12.84 -24.35
N ASN A 60 -17.59 -13.81 -24.46
CA ASN A 60 -17.42 -14.84 -23.45
C ASN A 60 -16.46 -14.33 -22.37
N VAL A 61 -17.00 -13.69 -21.33
CA VAL A 61 -16.23 -13.21 -20.18
C VAL A 61 -16.15 -14.30 -19.12
N PHE A 62 -14.93 -14.71 -18.77
CA PHE A 62 -14.62 -15.73 -17.78
C PHE A 62 -14.60 -15.18 -16.36
N GLU A 63 -14.93 -16.06 -15.40
CA GLU A 63 -14.75 -15.77 -13.97
C GLU A 63 -13.29 -15.99 -13.55
N PRO A 64 -12.81 -15.39 -12.43
CA PRO A 64 -11.38 -15.40 -12.06
C PRO A 64 -10.71 -16.77 -11.95
N HIS A 65 -11.48 -17.82 -11.71
CA HIS A 65 -10.98 -19.18 -11.58
C HIS A 65 -10.86 -19.89 -12.94
N GLU A 66 -11.59 -19.44 -13.95
CA GLU A 66 -11.64 -19.99 -15.31
C GLU A 66 -10.62 -19.34 -16.24
N VAL A 67 -10.13 -18.14 -15.90
CA VAL A 67 -9.15 -17.42 -16.71
C VAL A 67 -7.82 -18.21 -16.78
N PRO A 68 -7.34 -18.54 -17.98
CA PRO A 68 -6.05 -19.23 -18.15
C PRO A 68 -4.91 -18.29 -17.76
N LEU A 69 -3.89 -18.85 -17.10
CA LEU A 69 -2.69 -18.08 -16.75
C LEU A 69 -1.77 -17.95 -17.98
N PRO A 70 -1.28 -16.74 -18.28
CA PRO A 70 -0.25 -16.54 -19.29
C PRO A 70 1.01 -17.35 -18.99
N ALA A 71 1.77 -17.67 -20.05
CA ALA A 71 3.10 -18.24 -19.91
C ALA A 71 4.04 -17.26 -19.18
N SER A 72 5.07 -17.78 -18.51
CA SER A 72 5.99 -16.98 -17.67
C SER A 72 6.83 -15.96 -18.47
N ASP A 73 6.84 -16.06 -19.78
CA ASP A 73 7.57 -15.22 -20.75
C ASP A 73 6.60 -14.41 -21.63
N SER A 74 5.33 -14.34 -21.27
CA SER A 74 4.34 -13.59 -22.02
C SER A 74 4.67 -12.09 -22.06
N SER A 75 4.33 -11.42 -23.16
CA SER A 75 4.39 -9.97 -23.23
C SER A 75 3.35 -9.34 -22.29
N PRO A 76 3.64 -8.14 -21.74
CA PRO A 76 2.66 -7.44 -20.92
C PRO A 76 1.33 -7.24 -21.64
N ILE A 77 0.24 -7.53 -20.95
CA ILE A 77 -1.13 -7.32 -21.42
C ILE A 77 -1.44 -5.83 -21.30
N ASP A 78 -1.89 -5.23 -22.41
CA ASP A 78 -2.28 -3.82 -22.45
C ASP A 78 -3.46 -3.54 -21.49
N GLY A 79 -3.48 -2.34 -20.91
CA GLY A 79 -4.52 -1.93 -19.95
C GLY A 79 -4.35 -2.48 -18.52
N LEU A 80 -3.37 -3.34 -18.24
CA LEU A 80 -3.02 -3.81 -16.89
C LEU A 80 -1.69 -3.21 -16.40
N PRO A 81 -1.54 -2.89 -15.09
CA PRO A 81 -0.33 -2.30 -14.57
C PRO A 81 0.76 -3.36 -14.42
N VAL A 82 1.99 -3.03 -14.84
CA VAL A 82 3.17 -3.84 -14.57
C VAL A 82 3.71 -3.50 -13.18
N LEU A 83 3.89 -4.53 -12.34
CA LEU A 83 4.35 -4.42 -10.97
C LEU A 83 5.71 -5.07 -10.82
N ILE A 84 6.53 -4.55 -9.90
CA ILE A 84 7.74 -5.23 -9.45
C ILE A 84 7.34 -6.23 -8.36
N GLY A 85 7.74 -7.48 -8.53
CA GLY A 85 7.48 -8.54 -7.57
C GLY A 85 8.60 -9.56 -7.52
N PHE A 86 8.31 -10.71 -6.93
CA PHE A 86 9.30 -11.72 -6.57
C PHE A 86 8.83 -13.09 -7.05
N ARG A 87 9.75 -13.84 -7.66
CA ARG A 87 9.61 -15.25 -8.02
C ARG A 87 10.49 -16.10 -7.12
N CYS A 88 9.91 -17.19 -6.61
CA CYS A 88 10.68 -18.18 -5.88
C CYS A 88 11.58 -18.95 -6.85
N SER A 89 12.88 -18.96 -6.59
CA SER A 89 13.89 -19.65 -7.42
C SER A 89 14.15 -21.09 -6.95
N VAL A 90 13.41 -21.58 -5.96
CA VAL A 90 13.48 -22.99 -5.56
C VAL A 90 12.83 -23.85 -6.64
N ASP A 91 13.55 -24.88 -7.08
CA ASP A 91 13.10 -25.80 -8.12
C ASP A 91 11.73 -26.38 -7.78
N GLY A 92 10.82 -26.31 -8.76
CA GLY A 92 9.44 -26.79 -8.62
C GLY A 92 8.49 -25.89 -7.81
N CYS A 93 8.95 -24.79 -7.20
CA CYS A 93 8.05 -23.90 -6.46
C CYS A 93 7.32 -22.90 -7.37
N GLY A 94 8.07 -22.14 -8.17
CA GLY A 94 7.55 -21.16 -9.14
C GLY A 94 6.57 -20.11 -8.60
N SER A 95 6.45 -19.95 -7.28
CA SER A 95 5.45 -19.08 -6.67
C SER A 95 5.80 -17.60 -6.87
N LEU A 96 4.81 -16.78 -7.21
CA LEU A 96 4.95 -15.35 -7.53
C LEU A 96 4.23 -14.50 -6.49
N PHE A 97 4.89 -13.43 -6.02
CA PHE A 97 4.31 -12.50 -5.05
C PHE A 97 4.72 -11.06 -5.37
N ALA A 98 3.78 -10.12 -5.26
CA ALA A 98 4.09 -8.69 -5.36
C ALA A 98 4.88 -8.13 -4.15
N SER A 99 5.08 -8.92 -3.08
CA SER A 99 5.74 -8.46 -1.85
C SER A 99 6.82 -9.42 -1.36
N SER A 100 7.98 -8.86 -1.02
CA SER A 100 9.07 -9.60 -0.36
C SER A 100 8.61 -10.22 0.96
N LYS A 101 7.70 -9.58 1.71
CA LYS A 101 7.16 -10.15 2.97
C LYS A 101 6.45 -11.47 2.74
N ARG A 102 5.55 -11.54 1.74
CA ARG A 102 4.83 -12.78 1.39
C ARG A 102 5.77 -13.84 0.84
N MET A 103 6.78 -13.44 0.06
CA MET A 103 7.82 -14.33 -0.42
C MET A 103 8.63 -14.95 0.74
N ASN A 104 9.12 -14.13 1.67
CA ASN A 104 9.88 -14.58 2.83
C ASN A 104 9.04 -15.51 3.73
N HIS A 105 7.76 -15.21 3.89
CA HIS A 105 6.84 -16.09 4.61
C HIS A 105 6.69 -17.46 3.90
N ARG A 106 6.43 -17.47 2.59
CA ARG A 106 6.38 -18.69 1.78
C ARG A 106 7.66 -19.51 1.87
N GLN A 107 8.83 -18.86 1.83
CA GLN A 107 10.12 -19.51 1.98
C GLN A 107 10.27 -20.15 3.37
N LYS A 108 9.90 -19.46 4.44
CA LYS A 108 9.93 -20.03 5.79
C LYS A 108 9.02 -21.24 5.93
N GLU A 109 7.82 -21.19 5.35
CA GLU A 109 6.84 -22.27 5.45
C GLU A 109 7.18 -23.49 4.61
N ARG A 110 7.60 -23.29 3.35
CA ARG A 110 7.76 -24.39 2.37
C ARG A 110 9.20 -24.76 2.08
N HIS A 111 10.16 -23.92 2.48
CA HIS A 111 11.58 -24.06 2.16
C HIS A 111 12.47 -23.87 3.40
N ALA A 112 11.99 -24.32 4.56
CA ALA A 112 12.73 -24.24 5.82
C ALA A 112 14.16 -24.78 5.65
N GLY A 113 15.16 -23.94 5.93
CA GLY A 113 16.59 -24.29 5.79
C GLY A 113 17.27 -23.80 4.51
N ILE A 114 16.54 -23.27 3.52
CA ILE A 114 17.13 -22.63 2.34
C ILE A 114 17.39 -21.14 2.63
N PRO A 115 18.58 -20.59 2.31
CA PRO A 115 18.88 -19.19 2.52
C PRO A 115 17.85 -18.25 1.84
N PRO A 116 17.53 -17.10 2.45
CA PRO A 116 16.55 -16.14 1.94
C PRO A 116 16.92 -15.52 0.58
N CYS A 117 18.12 -15.76 0.06
CA CYS A 117 18.62 -15.27 -1.23
C CYS A 117 17.99 -15.97 -2.46
N SER A 118 17.06 -16.91 -2.29
CA SER A 118 16.46 -17.66 -3.39
C SER A 118 15.29 -16.96 -4.09
N ALA A 119 15.01 -15.67 -3.80
CA ALA A 119 13.96 -14.92 -4.50
C ALA A 119 14.57 -14.05 -5.60
N ARG A 120 14.03 -14.14 -6.82
CA ARG A 120 14.40 -13.28 -7.95
C ARG A 120 13.35 -12.18 -8.12
N GLU A 121 13.78 -10.94 -8.29
CA GLU A 121 12.89 -9.85 -8.69
C GLU A 121 12.41 -10.04 -10.14
N VAL A 122 11.12 -9.88 -10.38
CA VAL A 122 10.48 -10.10 -11.69
C VAL A 122 9.37 -9.08 -11.92
N LYS A 123 9.06 -8.82 -13.19
CA LYS A 123 7.89 -8.02 -13.57
C LYS A 123 6.66 -8.89 -13.58
N LEU A 124 5.62 -8.44 -12.90
CA LEU A 124 4.36 -9.16 -12.70
C LEU A 124 3.17 -8.35 -13.22
N GLN A 125 2.16 -9.06 -13.70
CA GLN A 125 0.83 -8.51 -13.90
C GLN A 125 -0.22 -9.40 -13.23
N THR A 126 -1.43 -8.87 -13.08
CA THR A 126 -2.58 -9.64 -12.64
C THR A 126 -3.85 -9.10 -13.27
N PHE A 127 -4.79 -10.00 -13.56
CA PHE A 127 -6.11 -9.63 -14.08
C PHE A 127 -6.98 -8.98 -13.01
N PHE A 128 -7.07 -9.58 -11.82
CA PHE A 128 -8.06 -9.19 -10.80
C PHE A 128 -7.40 -8.59 -9.56
N ARG A 129 -8.13 -7.76 -8.81
CA ARG A 129 -7.73 -7.23 -7.50
C ARG A 129 -8.51 -7.91 -6.37
N GLY A 130 -8.00 -7.85 -5.14
CA GLY A 130 -8.65 -8.38 -3.93
C GLY A 130 -7.94 -9.60 -3.32
N THR A 131 -8.70 -10.55 -2.77
CA THR A 131 -8.13 -11.68 -2.02
C THR A 131 -7.68 -12.85 -2.89
N LYS A 132 -8.26 -13.01 -4.09
CA LYS A 132 -7.99 -14.13 -5.01
C LYS A 132 -7.15 -13.70 -6.21
N ILE A 133 -6.04 -13.00 -5.94
CA ILE A 133 -5.12 -12.52 -6.98
C ILE A 133 -4.22 -13.65 -7.45
N LYS A 134 -4.12 -13.81 -8.77
CA LYS A 134 -3.12 -14.66 -9.41
C LYS A 134 -2.16 -13.77 -10.19
N TYR A 135 -0.89 -13.81 -9.84
CA TYR A 135 0.16 -13.11 -10.57
C TYR A 135 0.71 -14.00 -11.68
N PHE A 136 1.13 -13.39 -12.76
CA PHE A 136 1.91 -14.02 -13.82
C PHE A 136 3.09 -13.12 -14.17
N GLU A 137 4.18 -13.73 -14.59
CA GLU A 137 5.40 -13.04 -15.00
C GLU A 137 5.27 -12.55 -16.43
N VAL A 138 5.80 -11.36 -16.70
CA VAL A 138 5.80 -10.74 -18.03
C VAL A 138 7.21 -10.30 -18.40
N THR A 139 7.55 -10.45 -19.67
CA THR A 139 8.82 -10.00 -20.23
C THR A 139 8.57 -8.83 -21.17
N GLU A 140 9.08 -7.65 -20.83
CA GLU A 140 9.14 -6.55 -21.78
C GLU A 140 10.22 -6.86 -22.83
N ALA A 141 9.86 -6.85 -24.11
CA ALA A 141 10.85 -6.87 -25.17
C ALA A 141 11.72 -5.61 -25.02
N ILE A 142 13.01 -5.82 -24.78
CA ILE A 142 13.98 -4.73 -24.63
C ILE A 142 14.06 -3.99 -25.98
N HIS A 143 13.32 -2.89 -26.11
CA HIS A 143 13.67 -1.85 -27.07
C HIS A 143 14.83 -1.06 -26.46
N THR A 144 16.03 -1.34 -26.94
CA THR A 144 17.22 -0.54 -26.64
C THR A 144 17.06 0.84 -27.30
N GLU A 145 16.47 1.78 -26.57
CA GLU A 145 16.72 3.20 -26.77
C GLU A 145 17.23 3.79 -25.46
N MET A 146 18.52 4.16 -25.49
CA MET A 146 19.18 4.88 -24.43
C MET A 146 18.55 6.27 -24.29
N SER A 147 17.81 6.51 -23.22
CA SER A 147 17.70 7.84 -22.64
C SER A 147 17.59 7.71 -21.12
N GLY A 148 18.57 8.27 -20.43
CA GLY A 148 18.76 8.14 -19.00
C GLY A 148 17.77 8.92 -18.15
N ILE A 149 17.78 8.50 -16.88
CA ILE A 149 17.19 9.07 -15.66
C ILE A 149 15.77 8.53 -15.34
N GLU A 150 15.79 7.30 -14.82
CA GLU A 150 14.78 6.63 -13.98
C GLU A 150 14.65 7.31 -12.60
N MET A 151 13.61 7.15 -11.79
CA MET A 151 12.19 6.80 -12.00
C MET A 151 11.51 7.10 -10.66
N GLN A 152 10.55 8.03 -10.67
CA GLN A 152 9.54 8.19 -9.62
C GLN A 152 8.41 7.20 -9.88
N ALA A 153 7.95 6.49 -8.84
CA ALA A 153 6.61 5.90 -8.84
C ALA A 153 6.10 5.74 -7.39
N SER A 154 5.28 6.69 -6.99
CA SER A 154 4.38 6.62 -5.85
C SER A 154 2.99 6.14 -6.30
N ILE A 155 2.47 5.16 -5.55
CA ILE A 155 1.15 5.16 -4.89
C ILE A 155 -0.13 5.16 -5.76
N LEU A 156 -0.91 4.09 -5.59
CA LEU A 156 -2.36 4.01 -5.29
C LEU A 156 -2.62 2.52 -4.96
N GLY A 157 -3.03 2.06 -3.78
CA GLY A 157 -4.03 2.55 -2.83
C GLY A 157 -4.98 1.37 -2.58
N GLU A 158 -4.92 0.74 -1.39
CA GLU A 158 -5.84 -0.34 -1.00
C GLU A 158 -6.68 0.13 0.20
N ILE A 159 -8.01 0.04 0.00
CA ILE A 159 -9.04 0.06 1.03
C ILE A 159 -9.16 -1.38 1.53
N GLU A 160 -8.99 -1.63 2.82
CA GLU A 160 -9.36 -2.91 3.45
C GLU A 160 -10.52 -2.70 4.43
N THR A 161 -11.57 -3.49 4.20
CA THR A 161 -12.66 -3.80 5.12
C THR A 161 -12.25 -4.95 6.04
N LEU A 162 -12.51 -4.80 7.34
CA LEU A 162 -12.25 -5.77 8.40
C LEU A 162 -13.50 -6.63 8.67
N GLU A 163 -13.29 -7.91 8.94
CA GLU A 163 -14.21 -8.74 9.75
C GLU A 163 -13.44 -9.39 10.91
N GLU A 164 -14.15 -9.51 12.02
CA GLU A 164 -13.74 -9.73 13.41
C GLU A 164 -13.56 -11.22 13.78
N GLN A 165 -12.75 -11.47 14.83
CA GLN A 165 -13.13 -12.13 16.11
C GLN A 165 -11.84 -12.51 16.89
N ASP A 166 -11.55 -11.82 18.00
CA ASP A 166 -11.77 -12.16 19.43
C ASP A 166 -10.55 -12.93 20.02
N LEU A 167 -9.99 -12.69 21.22
CA LEU A 167 -10.51 -12.11 22.46
C LEU A 167 -9.31 -11.79 23.42
N VAL A 168 -9.61 -11.00 24.47
CA VAL A 168 -8.89 -10.84 25.77
C VAL A 168 -7.99 -9.59 25.98
N GLN A 169 -8.66 -8.45 26.18
CA GLN A 169 -8.76 -7.72 27.46
C GLN A 169 -7.48 -7.35 28.25
N GLN A 170 -7.05 -6.07 28.14
CA GLN A 170 -6.48 -5.33 29.27
C GLN A 170 -6.96 -3.86 29.31
N GLN A 171 -7.87 -3.62 30.26
CA GLN A 171 -8.06 -2.44 31.11
C GLN A 171 -7.92 -1.01 30.53
N LEU A 172 -9.09 -0.51 30.15
CA LEU A 172 -9.71 0.78 30.50
C LEU A 172 -8.88 1.77 31.36
N LEU A 173 -8.39 2.82 30.71
CA LEU A 173 -8.38 4.19 31.25
C LEU A 173 -8.85 5.11 30.11
N LYS A 174 -10.07 5.66 30.24
CA LYS A 174 -10.61 6.73 29.39
C LYS A 174 -10.03 8.06 29.85
N PRO A 175 -9.41 8.83 28.95
CA PRO A 175 -9.63 10.27 28.88
C PRO A 175 -10.55 10.57 27.68
N SER A 176 -11.50 11.47 27.89
CA SER A 176 -12.48 11.95 26.90
C SER A 176 -11.79 12.48 25.64
N LEU A 177 -11.89 11.72 24.54
CA LEU A 177 -11.21 11.97 23.26
C LEU A 177 -12.18 12.54 22.22
N THR A 178 -12.99 13.55 22.58
CA THR A 178 -14.05 14.06 21.70
C THR A 178 -13.73 15.37 20.99
N ASP A 179 -12.61 16.03 21.30
CA ASP A 179 -12.15 17.23 20.55
C ASP A 179 -10.90 16.96 19.69
N TYR A 180 -10.05 16.00 20.10
CA TYR A 180 -8.79 15.66 19.43
C TYR A 180 -8.91 15.01 18.05
N LYS A 181 -10.12 14.60 17.61
CA LYS A 181 -10.27 13.71 16.45
C LYS A 181 -9.98 14.42 15.12
N THR A 182 -10.28 15.71 15.00
CA THR A 182 -10.06 16.47 13.76
C THR A 182 -8.60 16.89 13.62
N GLU A 183 -7.98 17.40 14.69
CA GLU A 183 -6.59 17.85 14.68
C GLU A 183 -5.60 16.70 14.48
N THR A 184 -5.87 15.53 15.07
CA THR A 184 -5.05 14.34 14.88
C THR A 184 -4.94 13.94 13.40
N VAL A 185 -6.05 14.04 12.65
CA VAL A 185 -6.07 13.76 11.21
C VAL A 185 -5.28 14.83 10.44
N SER A 186 -5.41 16.10 10.83
CA SER A 186 -4.64 17.20 10.24
C SER A 186 -3.13 17.04 10.47
N TYR A 187 -2.69 16.69 11.69
CA TYR A 187 -1.27 16.43 11.99
C TYR A 187 -0.74 15.21 11.23
N PHE A 188 -1.54 14.15 11.10
CA PHE A 188 -1.16 12.97 10.35
C PHE A 188 -1.02 13.27 8.85
N TYR A 189 -1.97 14.04 8.29
CA TYR A 189 -1.90 14.50 6.91
C TYR A 189 -0.67 15.39 6.67
N CYS A 190 -0.45 16.37 7.55
CA CYS A 190 0.73 17.24 7.50
C CYS A 190 2.03 16.41 7.61
N PHE A 191 2.05 15.36 8.43
CA PHE A 191 3.21 14.48 8.55
C PHE A 191 3.54 13.83 7.22
N ASN A 192 2.55 13.24 6.57
CA ASN A 192 2.73 12.51 5.31
C ASN A 192 3.08 13.41 4.12
N THR A 193 2.64 14.66 4.12
CA THR A 193 2.72 15.54 2.96
C THR A 193 3.78 16.63 3.07
N GLN A 194 4.14 17.05 4.29
CA GLN A 194 5.01 18.22 4.51
C GLN A 194 6.12 17.90 5.52
N THR A 195 5.78 17.54 6.76
CA THR A 195 6.77 17.40 7.85
C THR A 195 7.82 16.34 7.55
N SER A 196 7.42 15.19 7.00
CA SER A 196 8.35 14.12 6.62
C SER A 196 9.36 14.52 5.53
N LEU A 197 9.11 15.59 4.78
CA LEU A 197 10.01 16.11 3.74
C LEU A 197 10.98 17.16 4.29
N THR A 198 10.68 17.78 5.43
CA THR A 198 11.54 18.79 6.08
C THR A 198 12.49 18.20 7.10
N ILE A 199 12.25 16.96 7.56
CA ILE A 199 13.11 16.27 8.51
C ILE A 199 14.34 15.68 7.80
N PRO A 200 15.57 15.97 8.27
CA PRO A 200 16.79 15.40 7.69
C PRO A 200 16.77 13.87 7.67
N CYS A 201 17.02 13.27 6.51
CA CYS A 201 17.21 11.82 6.38
C CYS A 201 18.11 11.49 5.19
N THR A 202 18.85 10.38 5.29
CA THR A 202 19.74 9.89 4.23
C THR A 202 18.99 9.28 3.05
N GLU A 203 17.76 8.81 3.27
CA GLU A 203 16.92 8.18 2.25
C GLU A 203 15.67 9.00 1.98
N SER A 204 15.44 9.30 0.70
CA SER A 204 14.20 9.91 0.26
C SER A 204 13.03 8.96 0.56
N HIS A 205 12.04 9.43 1.31
CA HIS A 205 10.84 8.71 1.74
C HIS A 205 10.96 7.74 2.94
N TYR A 206 12.07 7.75 3.69
CA TYR A 206 12.22 6.92 4.90
C TYR A 206 11.05 7.09 5.89
N TRP A 207 10.68 8.34 6.17
CA TRP A 207 9.61 8.67 7.11
C TRP A 207 8.25 8.10 6.68
N GLN A 208 7.90 8.20 5.40
CA GLN A 208 6.62 7.70 4.88
C GLN A 208 6.60 6.17 4.70
N ARG A 209 7.73 5.56 4.31
CA ARG A 209 7.80 4.11 4.04
C ARG A 209 8.01 3.27 5.28
N GLU A 210 8.86 3.72 6.20
CA GLU A 210 9.26 2.94 7.37
C GLU A 210 8.59 3.46 8.63
N VAL A 211 8.60 4.77 8.88
CA VAL A 211 8.11 5.33 10.15
C VAL A 211 6.58 5.35 10.23
N VAL A 212 5.87 5.74 9.17
CA VAL A 212 4.39 5.81 9.18
C VAL A 212 3.74 4.44 9.45
N PRO A 213 4.11 3.33 8.78
CA PRO A 213 3.53 2.02 9.10
C PRO A 213 3.83 1.57 10.53
N LEU A 214 5.03 1.84 11.03
CA LEU A 214 5.38 1.54 12.42
C LEU A 214 4.58 2.40 13.40
N ALA A 215 4.35 3.67 13.08
CA ALA A 215 3.54 4.58 13.89
C ALA A 215 2.08 4.13 13.96
N LEU A 216 1.49 3.67 12.85
CA LEU A 216 0.14 3.09 12.84
C LEU A 216 0.03 1.85 13.74
N ALA A 217 1.11 1.07 13.86
CA ALA A 217 1.18 -0.09 14.73
C ALA A 217 1.58 0.23 16.19
N ASN A 218 2.19 1.39 16.45
CA ASN A 218 2.75 1.75 17.75
C ASN A 218 2.28 3.15 18.18
N ARG A 219 1.35 3.18 19.14
CA ARG A 219 0.74 4.45 19.62
C ARG A 219 1.78 5.48 20.05
N TRP A 220 2.84 5.08 20.75
CA TRP A 220 3.87 6.02 21.20
C TRP A 220 4.64 6.64 20.04
N LEU A 221 4.91 5.87 18.98
CA LEU A 221 5.61 6.34 17.78
C LEU A 221 4.69 7.23 16.93
N MET A 222 3.39 6.94 16.91
CA MET A 222 2.37 7.86 16.37
C MET A 222 2.40 9.20 17.10
N CYS A 223 2.43 9.21 18.43
CA CYS A 223 2.51 10.46 19.20
C CYS A 223 3.76 11.27 18.82
N GLY A 224 4.92 10.63 18.65
CA GLY A 224 6.13 11.32 18.18
C GLY A 224 5.96 11.93 16.79
N SER A 225 5.37 11.18 15.84
CA SER A 225 5.16 11.65 14.46
C SER A 225 4.16 12.81 14.40
N LEU A 226 3.07 12.73 15.15
CA LEU A 226 2.07 13.81 15.22
C LEU A 226 2.63 15.04 15.93
N GLY A 227 3.45 14.86 16.97
CA GLY A 227 4.10 15.96 17.68
C GLY A 227 5.01 16.77 16.75
N LEU A 228 5.79 16.08 15.90
CA LEU A 228 6.61 16.73 14.86
C LEU A 228 5.77 17.57 13.91
N SER A 229 4.61 17.06 13.47
CA SER A 229 3.71 17.83 12.61
C SER A 229 3.03 19.00 13.31
N ALA A 230 2.61 18.82 14.57
CA ALA A 230 2.04 19.91 15.35
C ALA A 230 3.06 21.04 15.54
N TYR A 231 4.32 20.69 15.84
CA TYR A 231 5.41 21.66 15.93
C TYR A 231 5.70 22.34 14.58
N HIS A 232 5.76 21.56 13.49
CA HIS A 232 6.00 22.09 12.15
C HIS A 232 4.88 23.05 11.72
N LEU A 233 3.62 22.75 12.02
CA LEU A 233 2.50 23.67 11.79
C LEU A 233 2.57 24.91 12.67
N ALA A 234 2.96 24.79 13.93
CA ALA A 234 3.15 25.95 14.81
C ALA A 234 4.21 26.93 14.25
N VAL A 235 5.29 26.41 13.69
CA VAL A 235 6.38 27.22 13.12
C VAL A 235 6.04 27.79 11.74
N THR A 236 5.33 27.03 10.91
CA THR A 236 5.00 27.45 9.53
C THR A 236 3.76 28.35 9.45
N ASN A 237 2.78 28.14 10.33
CA ASN A 237 1.50 28.82 10.32
C ASN A 237 1.54 30.05 11.25
N ASN A 238 2.38 31.02 10.90
CA ASN A 238 2.75 32.22 11.66
C ASN A 238 1.59 33.22 11.93
N GLN A 239 0.34 32.75 11.98
CA GLN A 239 -0.83 33.52 12.40
C GLN A 239 -1.01 33.36 13.92
N ALA A 240 -0.74 34.46 14.64
CA ALA A 240 -0.74 34.57 16.11
C ALA A 240 -2.04 34.15 16.83
N MET A 241 -3.10 33.75 16.12
CA MET A 241 -4.37 33.32 16.69
C MET A 241 -4.51 31.80 16.89
N PHE A 242 -3.73 30.97 16.19
CA PHE A 242 -3.83 29.50 16.26
C PHE A 242 -2.49 28.77 16.56
N GLY A 243 -1.37 29.50 16.62
CA GLY A 243 -0.05 28.92 16.89
C GLY A 243 0.16 28.42 18.32
N GLY A 244 -0.60 28.94 19.29
CA GLY A 244 -0.55 28.52 20.70
C GLY A 244 -0.99 27.07 20.89
N ASP A 245 -2.11 26.70 20.27
CA ASP A 245 -2.73 25.39 20.42
C ASP A 245 -1.87 24.27 19.80
N HIS A 246 -1.22 24.52 18.66
CA HIS A 246 -0.32 23.54 18.03
C HIS A 246 0.97 23.31 18.83
N THR A 247 1.51 24.36 19.46
CA THR A 247 2.71 24.25 20.30
C THR A 247 2.42 23.45 21.57
N GLU A 248 1.29 23.71 22.23
CA GLU A 248 0.86 22.95 23.40
C GLU A 248 0.60 21.48 23.04
N ASN A 249 -0.13 21.23 21.95
CA ASN A 249 -0.40 19.89 21.46
C ASN A 249 0.89 19.11 21.13
N SER A 250 1.88 19.76 20.51
CA SER A 250 3.18 19.14 20.23
C SER A 250 3.88 18.69 21.52
N SER A 251 3.84 19.53 22.57
CA SER A 251 4.45 19.25 23.87
C SER A 251 3.77 18.08 24.57
N GLN A 252 2.44 18.00 24.54
CA GLN A 252 1.68 16.89 25.09
C GLN A 252 2.00 15.57 24.37
N LEU A 253 2.04 15.60 23.03
CA LEU A 253 2.35 14.43 22.21
C LEU A 253 3.79 13.94 22.44
N PHE A 254 4.76 14.85 22.55
CA PHE A 254 6.14 14.49 22.86
C PHE A 254 6.32 13.94 24.27
N SER A 255 5.56 14.41 25.27
CA SER A 255 5.56 13.83 26.61
C SER A 255 5.14 12.35 26.60
N VAL A 256 4.07 12.02 25.86
CA VAL A 256 3.60 10.64 25.68
C VAL A 256 4.64 9.79 24.94
N PHE A 257 5.24 10.33 23.88
CA PHE A 257 6.32 9.69 23.14
C PHE A 257 7.51 9.37 24.04
N SER A 258 8.07 10.37 24.74
CA SER A 258 9.29 10.23 25.54
C SER A 258 9.11 9.23 26.68
N THR A 259 7.95 9.22 27.34
CA THR A 259 7.67 8.26 28.43
C THR A 259 7.77 6.82 27.93
N ARG A 260 7.08 6.50 26.82
CA ARG A 260 7.02 5.14 26.28
C ARG A 260 8.25 4.76 25.46
N PHE A 261 8.92 5.72 24.84
CA PHE A 261 10.18 5.48 24.16
C PHE A 261 11.28 5.07 25.13
N ASN A 262 11.30 5.66 26.34
CA ASN A 262 12.23 5.25 27.40
C ASN A 262 11.97 3.81 27.88
N GLU A 263 10.71 3.38 27.97
CA GLU A 263 10.37 1.98 28.25
C GLU A 263 10.87 1.05 27.12
N ALA A 264 10.62 1.42 25.85
CA ALA A 264 11.10 0.66 24.70
C ALA A 264 12.63 0.58 24.63
N LYS A 265 13.34 1.64 25.05
CA LYS A 265 14.81 1.70 25.15
C LYS A 265 15.34 0.67 26.14
N ILE A 266 14.66 0.46 27.26
CA ILE A 266 15.04 -0.55 28.25
C ILE A 266 14.85 -1.96 27.67
N CYS A 267 13.72 -2.23 27.00
CA CYS A 267 13.48 -3.52 26.34
C CYS A 267 14.53 -3.82 25.25
N ALA A 268 14.85 -2.83 24.41
CA ALA A 268 15.86 -2.97 23.36
C ALA A 268 17.27 -3.28 23.92
N LEU A 269 17.65 -2.66 25.04
CA LEU A 269 18.93 -2.93 25.73
C LEU A 269 19.02 -4.36 26.27
N ARG A 270 17.89 -4.95 26.67
CA ARG A 270 17.82 -6.35 27.10
C ARG A 270 17.85 -7.34 25.92
N LYS A 271 17.89 -6.86 24.68
CA LYS A 271 17.74 -7.64 23.44
C LYS A 271 16.43 -8.43 23.39
N GLU A 272 15.45 -8.02 24.18
CA GLU A 272 14.10 -8.56 24.20
C GLU A 272 13.26 -7.84 23.14
N GLY A 273 12.29 -8.55 22.57
CA GLY A 273 11.35 -7.98 21.62
C GLY A 273 11.44 -8.54 20.20
N SER A 274 10.29 -8.46 19.54
CA SER A 274 10.07 -8.79 18.15
C SER A 274 10.88 -7.88 17.22
N GLU A 275 11.05 -8.34 15.98
CA GLU A 275 11.69 -7.54 14.93
C GLU A 275 10.96 -6.21 14.68
N VAL A 276 9.63 -6.20 14.85
CA VAL A 276 8.80 -5.00 14.70
C VAL A 276 9.09 -3.98 15.81
N GLU A 277 9.24 -4.43 17.06
CA GLU A 277 9.58 -3.55 18.19
C GLU A 277 10.98 -2.96 18.05
N LYS A 278 11.95 -3.75 17.55
CA LYS A 278 13.30 -3.26 17.26
C LYS A 278 13.28 -2.17 16.19
N LYS A 279 12.52 -2.37 15.12
CA LYS A 279 12.34 -1.36 14.06
C LYS A 279 11.63 -0.11 14.57
N ALA A 280 10.57 -0.27 15.38
CA ALA A 280 9.87 0.84 16.02
C ALA A 280 10.82 1.64 16.91
N TYR A 281 11.68 0.98 17.69
CA TYR A 281 12.70 1.63 18.51
C TYR A 281 13.72 2.42 17.66
N ILE A 282 14.20 1.86 16.55
CA ILE A 282 15.11 2.57 15.63
C ILE A 282 14.43 3.82 15.06
N ALA A 283 13.18 3.71 14.62
CA ALA A 283 12.39 4.86 14.16
C ALA A 283 12.20 5.89 15.27
N GLY A 284 11.93 5.44 16.50
CA GLY A 284 11.83 6.29 17.68
C GLY A 284 13.10 7.08 17.96
N LYS A 285 14.29 6.48 17.79
CA LYS A 285 15.57 7.19 17.90
C LYS A 285 15.69 8.34 16.91
N GLN A 286 15.21 8.15 15.68
CA GLN A 286 15.24 9.21 14.68
C GLN A 286 14.32 10.36 15.09
N ILE A 287 13.15 10.07 15.66
CA ILE A 287 12.24 11.10 16.19
C ILE A 287 12.87 11.81 17.39
N GLU A 288 13.47 11.08 18.34
CA GLU A 288 14.17 11.66 19.50
C GLU A 288 15.30 12.60 19.07
N TYR A 289 16.08 12.22 18.05
CA TYR A 289 17.15 13.03 17.49
C TYR A 289 16.66 14.36 16.88
N VAL A 290 15.47 14.37 16.29
CA VAL A 290 14.89 15.56 15.65
C VAL A 290 14.27 16.51 16.69
N ILE A 291 13.83 15.98 17.83
CA ILE A 291 13.24 16.77 18.92
C ILE A 291 14.32 17.39 19.82
N SER A 292 15.50 16.77 19.91
CA SER A 292 16.61 17.16 20.79
C SER A 292 17.43 18.33 20.24
#